data_AF-A0A7I8EYI0-F1
#
_entry.id   AF-A0A7I8EYI0-F1
#
_cell.length_a   1.000
_cell.length_b   1.000
_cell.length_c   1.000
_cell.angle_alpha   90.00
_cell.angle_beta   90.00
_cell.angle_gamma   90.00
#
_symmetry.space_group_name_H-M   'P 1'
#
loop_
_entity.id
_entity.type
_entity.pdbx_description
1 polymer ?
#
loop_
_entity_poly.entity_id
_entity_poly.type
_entity_poly.pdbx_seq_one_letter_code
_entity_poly.pdbx_strand_id
1 'polypeptide(L)'
;MQQTPQPTQEVFLAKASASTAAGDKGRLGATIANQQEPVIWTPPFIIFFFALFMLGLVLASLCSYAWTNSNLIVPARLSLLYAGIAFLCWLAVIIFGRSPWVRVGGIGAALWAFFGALQYYLQLHGLNPQSTVALQLNIATICSLLAASLALSYARTRGSRWDTILGWLIPLCICAYMLLNYRKVPANTSTLLYLEEKLVTLAMLLAVIVWFFRPANWREQPGLTLLFGISILIIYALTRMGPTTENTIFFQQVVFVLLIMGAVRVFQGERRLGQKAPGQINTVATSQVMEEEISTLV
;
A
#
# COMPACT_ATOMS: atom_id res chain seq x y z
N MET A 1 -55.19 9.48 72.79
CA MET A 1 -53.81 9.60 72.31
C MET A 1 -53.62 8.53 71.24
N GLN A 2 -53.66 8.92 69.96
CA GLN A 2 -53.54 8.00 68.82
C GLN A 2 -52.49 8.58 67.89
N GLN A 3 -51.38 7.86 67.75
CA GLN A 3 -50.26 8.18 66.86
C GLN A 3 -50.58 7.72 65.43
N THR A 4 -50.38 8.61 64.47
CA THR A 4 -50.31 8.34 63.03
C THR A 4 -48.86 8.01 62.62
N PRO A 5 -48.62 7.07 61.68
CA PRO A 5 -47.29 6.74 61.18
C PRO A 5 -46.88 7.60 59.97
N GLN A 6 -45.59 7.96 59.91
CA GLN A 6 -44.92 8.64 58.80
C GLN A 6 -44.68 7.71 57.60
N PRO A 7 -44.81 8.19 56.34
CA PRO A 7 -44.36 7.47 55.16
C PRO A 7 -42.88 7.74 54.82
N THR A 8 -42.17 6.62 54.75
CA THR A 8 -40.95 6.21 54.04
C THR A 8 -40.34 7.18 53.00
N GLN A 9 -39.10 7.59 53.26
CA GLN A 9 -38.22 8.43 52.42
C GLN A 9 -37.44 7.68 51.32
N GLU A 10 -37.69 6.39 51.09
CA GLU A 10 -36.82 5.57 50.21
C GLU A 10 -37.13 5.66 48.72
N VAL A 11 -38.25 6.28 48.31
CA VAL A 11 -38.65 6.29 46.89
C VAL A 11 -37.95 7.39 46.07
N PHE A 12 -37.36 8.40 46.70
CA PHE A 12 -36.76 9.54 45.99
C PHE A 12 -35.30 9.34 45.55
N LEU A 13 -34.56 8.40 46.15
CA LEU A 13 -33.15 8.16 45.79
C LEU A 13 -33.00 7.20 44.58
N ALA A 14 -33.99 6.36 44.29
CA ALA A 14 -33.95 5.46 43.13
C ALA A 14 -34.29 6.16 41.80
N LYS A 15 -34.91 7.34 41.84
CA LYS A 15 -35.32 8.08 40.63
C LYS A 15 -34.28 9.10 40.15
N ALA A 16 -33.34 9.51 41.02
CA ALA A 16 -32.27 10.44 40.68
C ALA A 16 -31.08 9.76 39.96
N SER A 17 -30.84 8.46 40.18
CA SER A 17 -29.73 7.72 39.55
C SER A 17 -30.04 7.20 38.14
N ALA A 18 -31.32 7.14 37.74
CA ALA A 18 -31.74 6.69 36.41
C ALA A 18 -31.74 7.82 35.35
N SER A 19 -31.80 9.10 35.76
CA SER A 19 -31.84 10.23 34.82
C SER A 19 -30.46 10.65 34.28
N THR A 20 -29.38 10.34 34.99
CA THR A 20 -28.02 10.75 34.57
C THR A 20 -27.40 9.75 33.58
N ALA A 21 -27.84 8.48 33.57
CA ALA A 21 -27.33 7.45 32.66
C ALA A 21 -27.93 7.49 31.24
N ALA A 22 -29.05 8.20 31.04
CA ALA A 22 -29.71 8.34 29.74
C ALA A 22 -29.21 9.54 28.91
N GLY A 23 -28.67 10.58 29.56
CA GLY A 23 -28.13 11.76 28.88
C GLY A 23 -26.72 11.58 28.29
N ASP A 24 -25.95 10.62 28.81
CA ASP A 24 -24.54 10.44 28.43
C ASP A 24 -24.36 9.50 27.23
N LYS A 25 -25.27 8.54 27.02
CA LYS A 25 -25.27 7.67 25.82
C LYS A 25 -25.56 8.42 24.53
N GLY A 26 -26.38 9.48 24.58
CA GLY A 26 -26.66 10.35 23.44
C GLY A 26 -25.46 11.22 23.04
N ARG A 27 -24.67 11.68 24.02
CA ARG A 27 -23.44 12.46 23.79
C ARG A 27 -22.28 11.61 23.30
N LEU A 28 -22.08 10.40 23.85
CA LEU A 28 -21.10 9.44 23.31
C LEU A 28 -21.47 8.97 21.89
N GLY A 29 -22.76 8.80 21.58
CA GLY A 29 -23.21 8.50 20.21
C GLY A 29 -22.98 9.63 19.21
N ALA A 30 -23.22 10.89 19.60
CA ALA A 30 -23.02 12.06 18.73
C ALA A 30 -21.54 12.43 18.53
N THR A 31 -20.67 12.17 19.53
CA THR A 31 -19.23 12.48 19.43
C THR A 31 -18.49 11.46 18.57
N ILE A 32 -18.99 10.22 18.46
CA ILE A 32 -18.43 9.18 17.58
C ILE A 32 -18.90 9.36 16.13
N ALA A 33 -20.09 9.95 15.90
CA ALA A 33 -20.64 10.17 14.57
C ALA A 33 -19.89 11.22 13.72
N ASN A 34 -19.07 12.07 14.34
CA ASN A 34 -18.40 13.20 13.68
C ASN A 34 -16.94 12.92 13.27
N GLN A 35 -16.45 11.69 13.42
CA GLN A 35 -15.20 11.23 12.78
C GLN A 35 -15.48 10.58 11.43
N GLN A 36 -16.32 11.22 10.61
CA GLN A 36 -16.26 10.97 9.17
C GLN A 36 -14.94 11.54 8.67
N GLU A 37 -13.91 10.68 8.66
CA GLU A 37 -12.64 10.96 8.01
C GLU A 37 -12.93 11.48 6.59
N PRO A 38 -12.38 12.65 6.22
CA PRO A 38 -12.70 13.28 4.96
C PRO A 38 -12.37 12.32 3.82
N VAL A 39 -13.41 11.98 3.07
CA VAL A 39 -13.39 11.15 1.87
C VAL A 39 -12.21 11.57 1.00
N ILE A 40 -11.29 10.62 0.79
CA ILE A 40 -9.95 10.75 0.18
C ILE A 40 -9.98 11.26 -1.29
N TRP A 41 -11.16 11.43 -1.85
CA TRP A 41 -11.39 11.79 -3.24
C TRP A 41 -11.87 13.24 -3.34
N THR A 42 -10.94 14.20 -3.22
CA THR A 42 -11.25 15.56 -3.65
C THR A 42 -11.41 15.56 -5.18
N PRO A 43 -12.54 16.03 -5.74
CA PRO A 43 -12.80 16.06 -7.18
C PRO A 43 -11.64 16.58 -8.05
N PRO A 44 -10.92 17.68 -7.71
CA PRO A 44 -9.81 18.16 -8.53
C PRO A 44 -8.65 17.16 -8.63
N PHE A 45 -8.48 16.31 -7.61
CA PHE A 45 -7.41 15.33 -7.61
C PHE A 45 -7.69 14.16 -8.54
N ILE A 46 -8.94 13.73 -8.65
CA ILE A 46 -9.36 12.69 -9.61
C ILE A 46 -9.01 13.15 -11.01
N ILE A 47 -9.32 14.42 -11.31
CA ILE A 47 -9.08 15.02 -12.61
C ILE A 47 -7.57 15.09 -12.88
N PHE A 48 -6.77 15.59 -11.94
CA PHE A 48 -5.31 15.63 -12.11
C PHE A 48 -4.71 14.23 -12.27
N PHE A 49 -5.15 13.28 -11.46
CA PHE A 49 -4.73 11.89 -11.51
C PHE A 49 -5.07 11.26 -12.87
N PHE A 50 -6.31 11.43 -13.34
CA PHE A 50 -6.75 10.92 -14.62
C PHE A 50 -6.01 11.59 -15.78
N ALA A 51 -5.79 12.91 -15.72
CA ALA A 51 -5.01 13.64 -16.72
C ALA A 51 -3.56 13.14 -16.79
N LEU A 52 -2.89 12.95 -15.65
CA LEU A 52 -1.53 12.41 -15.59
C LEU A 52 -1.48 10.96 -16.11
N PHE A 53 -2.48 10.15 -15.79
CA PHE A 53 -2.60 8.78 -16.27
C PHE A 53 -2.80 8.73 -17.79
N MET A 54 -3.75 9.49 -18.32
CA MET A 54 -4.02 9.57 -19.77
C MET A 54 -2.81 10.12 -20.53
N LEU A 55 -2.13 11.14 -19.99
CA LEU A 55 -0.89 11.64 -20.55
C LEU A 55 0.19 10.55 -20.58
N GLY A 56 0.34 9.80 -19.48
CA GLY A 56 1.24 8.65 -19.41
C GLY A 56 0.92 7.57 -20.44
N LEU A 57 -0.37 7.26 -20.64
CA LEU A 57 -0.83 6.30 -21.66
C LEU A 57 -0.57 6.80 -23.08
N VAL A 58 -0.78 8.08 -23.35
CA VAL A 58 -0.50 8.69 -24.67
C VAL A 58 1.01 8.67 -24.95
N LEU A 59 1.85 9.07 -23.98
CA LEU A 59 3.30 8.96 -24.11
C LEU A 59 3.73 7.51 -24.33
N ALA A 60 3.12 6.57 -23.61
CA ALA A 60 3.42 5.16 -23.73
C ALA A 60 3.07 4.59 -25.12
N SER A 61 1.88 4.96 -25.62
CA SER A 61 1.43 4.62 -26.97
C SER A 61 2.36 5.21 -28.02
N LEU A 62 2.70 6.50 -27.91
CA LEU A 62 3.61 7.19 -28.83
C LEU A 62 5.01 6.55 -28.83
N CYS A 63 5.53 6.19 -27.65
CA CYS A 63 6.83 5.52 -27.53
C CYS A 63 6.82 4.12 -28.15
N SER A 64 5.73 3.37 -27.95
CA SER A 64 5.57 2.02 -28.52
C SER A 64 5.47 2.09 -30.05
N TYR A 65 4.71 3.05 -30.58
CA TYR A 65 4.60 3.32 -32.01
C TYR A 65 5.91 3.82 -32.64
N ALA A 66 6.65 4.69 -31.93
CA ALA A 66 7.94 5.19 -32.38
C ALA A 66 8.97 4.06 -32.49
N TRP A 67 8.96 3.11 -31.55
CA TRP A 67 9.82 1.93 -31.63
C TRP A 67 9.51 1.09 -32.87
N THR A 68 8.25 0.72 -33.08
CA THR A 68 7.86 -0.17 -34.19
C THR A 68 8.12 0.42 -35.57
N ASN A 69 7.95 1.73 -35.75
CA ASN A 69 8.08 2.36 -37.07
C ASN A 69 9.48 2.87 -37.39
N SER A 70 10.22 3.37 -36.40
CA SER A 70 11.45 4.13 -36.68
C SER A 70 12.72 3.44 -36.22
N ASN A 71 12.64 2.39 -35.38
CA ASN A 71 13.78 1.79 -34.68
C ASN A 71 14.70 2.80 -33.95
N LEU A 72 14.27 4.06 -33.80
CA LEU A 72 15.08 5.13 -33.21
C LEU A 72 15.26 4.93 -31.70
N ILE A 73 14.37 4.18 -31.06
CA ILE A 73 14.33 3.99 -29.60
C ILE A 73 14.55 2.52 -29.27
N VAL A 74 15.61 2.23 -28.53
CA VAL A 74 15.83 0.90 -27.95
C VAL A 74 14.93 0.75 -26.72
N PRO A 75 14.02 -0.25 -26.64
CA PRO A 75 13.06 -0.38 -25.55
C PRO A 75 13.71 -0.39 -24.16
N ALA A 76 14.87 -1.03 -24.03
CA ALA A 76 15.61 -1.08 -22.77
C ALA A 76 16.08 0.30 -22.28
N ARG A 77 16.38 1.26 -23.17
CA ARG A 77 16.73 2.65 -22.75
C ARG A 77 15.52 3.36 -22.14
N LEU A 78 14.35 3.13 -22.73
CA LEU A 78 13.12 3.74 -22.25
C LEU A 78 12.69 3.13 -20.91
N SER A 79 12.73 1.80 -20.78
CA SER A 79 12.46 1.14 -19.50
C SER A 79 13.45 1.53 -18.41
N LEU A 80 14.72 1.75 -18.76
CA LEU A 80 15.73 2.28 -17.85
C LEU A 80 15.38 3.69 -17.35
N LEU A 81 14.90 4.58 -18.24
CA LEU A 81 14.45 5.92 -17.87
C LEU A 81 13.29 5.86 -16.88
N TYR A 82 12.26 5.05 -17.16
CA TYR A 82 11.11 4.89 -16.26
C TYR A 82 11.51 4.28 -14.91
N ALA A 83 12.40 3.28 -14.90
CA ALA A 83 12.94 2.70 -13.68
C ALA A 83 13.72 3.74 -12.86
N GLY A 84 14.51 4.59 -13.51
CA GLY A 84 15.23 5.70 -12.86
C GLY A 84 14.28 6.73 -12.23
N ILE A 85 13.23 7.14 -12.95
CA ILE A 85 12.21 8.04 -12.42
C ILE A 85 11.50 7.39 -11.23
N ALA A 86 11.10 6.14 -11.34
CA ALA A 86 10.47 5.40 -10.25
C ALA A 86 11.39 5.31 -9.02
N PHE A 87 12.68 5.04 -9.21
CA PHE A 87 13.68 5.02 -8.15
C PHE A 87 13.75 6.35 -7.40
N LEU A 88 13.82 7.48 -8.13
CA LEU A 88 13.83 8.81 -7.53
C LEU A 88 12.53 9.12 -6.78
N CYS A 89 11.38 8.72 -7.32
CA CYS A 89 10.09 8.87 -6.64
C CYS A 89 10.06 8.10 -5.31
N TRP A 90 10.54 6.86 -5.31
CA TRP A 90 10.60 6.05 -4.09
C TRP A 90 11.63 6.58 -3.09
N LEU A 91 12.76 7.12 -3.57
CA LEU A 91 13.74 7.79 -2.71
C LEU A 91 13.11 9.00 -2.01
N ALA A 92 12.33 9.80 -2.72
CA ALA A 92 11.57 10.88 -2.11
C ALA A 92 10.59 10.37 -1.05
N VAL A 93 9.86 9.27 -1.31
CA VAL A 93 8.97 8.64 -0.31
C VAL A 93 9.74 8.20 0.93
N ILE A 94 10.95 7.65 0.79
CA ILE A 94 11.78 7.25 1.95
C ILE A 94 12.20 8.48 2.77
N ILE A 95 12.69 9.53 2.10
CA ILE A 95 13.19 10.76 2.77
C ILE A 95 12.06 11.48 3.51
N PHE A 96 10.90 11.62 2.87
CA PHE A 96 9.78 12.40 3.41
C PHE A 96 8.76 11.57 4.20
N GLY A 97 8.83 10.23 4.12
CA GLY A 97 7.95 9.35 4.87
C GLY A 97 8.20 9.46 6.37
N ARG A 98 7.13 9.59 7.17
CA ARG A 98 7.20 9.67 8.63
C ARG A 98 6.92 8.31 9.25
N SER A 99 6.00 7.54 8.66
CA SER A 99 5.70 6.19 9.13
C SER A 99 6.87 5.23 8.83
N PRO A 100 7.35 4.44 9.82
CA PRO A 100 8.44 3.50 9.61
C PRO A 100 8.07 2.43 8.57
N TRP A 101 6.81 2.02 8.53
CA TRP A 101 6.30 1.06 7.53
C TRP A 101 6.33 1.62 6.11
N VAL A 102 6.04 2.90 5.93
CA VAL A 102 6.18 3.57 4.62
C VAL A 102 7.63 3.62 4.20
N ARG A 103 8.57 3.86 5.13
CA ARG A 103 10.00 3.84 4.82
C ARG A 103 10.47 2.46 4.39
N VAL A 104 10.11 1.41 5.13
CA VAL A 104 10.45 0.02 4.78
C VAL A 104 9.86 -0.35 3.42
N GLY A 105 8.60 0.01 3.17
CA GLY A 105 7.96 -0.20 1.86
C GLY A 105 8.63 0.58 0.74
N GLY A 106 9.02 1.83 1.00
CA GLY A 106 9.79 2.66 0.08
C GLY A 106 11.17 2.08 -0.24
N ILE A 107 11.88 1.55 0.75
CA ILE A 107 13.18 0.86 0.56
C ILE A 107 12.99 -0.36 -0.36
N GLY A 108 11.98 -1.19 -0.09
CA GLY A 108 11.67 -2.34 -0.95
C GLY A 108 11.35 -1.92 -2.39
N ALA A 109 10.58 -0.84 -2.58
CA ALA A 109 10.22 -0.35 -3.90
C ALA A 109 11.40 0.34 -4.62
N ALA A 110 12.28 1.00 -3.88
CA ALA A 110 13.54 1.55 -4.42
C ALA A 110 14.48 0.43 -4.86
N LEU A 111 14.61 -0.65 -4.07
CA LEU A 111 15.37 -1.83 -4.47
C LEU A 111 14.78 -2.50 -5.71
N TRP A 112 13.46 -2.61 -5.81
CA TRP A 112 12.79 -3.07 -7.02
C TRP A 112 13.17 -2.22 -8.25
N ALA A 113 13.09 -0.89 -8.14
CA ALA A 113 13.44 0.01 -9.23
C ALA A 113 14.93 -0.06 -9.59
N PHE A 114 15.81 -0.21 -8.59
CA PHE A 114 17.25 -0.35 -8.78
C PHE A 114 17.63 -1.65 -9.50
N PHE A 115 17.14 -2.80 -9.03
CA PHE A 115 17.40 -4.08 -9.68
C PHE A 115 16.80 -4.16 -11.08
N GLY A 116 15.60 -3.60 -11.28
CA GLY A 116 14.99 -3.45 -12.60
C GLY A 116 15.84 -2.57 -13.54
N ALA A 117 16.31 -1.41 -13.06
CA ALA A 117 17.20 -0.55 -13.83
C ALA A 117 18.51 -1.27 -14.20
N LEU A 118 19.12 -1.98 -13.25
CA LEU A 118 20.32 -2.78 -13.51
C LEU A 118 20.07 -3.87 -14.55
N GLN A 119 18.92 -4.55 -14.49
CA GLN A 119 18.55 -5.56 -15.48
C GLN A 119 18.43 -4.95 -16.89
N TYR A 120 17.78 -3.80 -17.05
CA TYR A 120 17.72 -3.11 -18.35
C TYR A 120 19.09 -2.61 -18.81
N TYR A 121 19.92 -2.12 -17.90
CA TYR A 121 21.28 -1.71 -18.21
C TYR A 121 22.11 -2.87 -18.75
N LEU A 122 22.03 -4.06 -18.15
CA LEU A 122 22.73 -5.24 -18.64
C LEU A 122 22.21 -5.71 -20.00
N GLN A 123 20.90 -5.64 -20.24
CA GLN A 123 20.31 -5.94 -21.55
C GLN A 123 20.84 -5.01 -22.66
N LEU A 124 21.09 -3.73 -22.35
CA LEU A 124 21.71 -2.80 -23.30
C LEU A 124 23.14 -3.16 -23.67
N HIS A 125 23.86 -3.87 -22.79
CA HIS A 125 25.23 -4.32 -23.01
C HIS A 125 25.30 -5.75 -23.57
N GLY A 126 24.19 -6.26 -24.11
CA GLY A 126 24.15 -7.56 -24.80
C GLY A 126 24.09 -8.78 -23.87
N LEU A 127 23.81 -8.59 -22.58
CA LEU A 127 23.66 -9.71 -21.66
C LEU A 127 22.38 -10.49 -21.97
N ASN A 128 22.52 -11.79 -22.23
CA ASN A 128 21.39 -12.64 -22.57
C ASN A 128 20.39 -12.69 -21.41
N PRO A 129 19.08 -12.44 -21.64
CA PRO A 129 18.05 -12.52 -20.60
C PRO A 129 17.92 -13.91 -19.95
N GLN A 130 18.42 -14.97 -20.61
CA GLN A 130 18.44 -16.34 -20.08
C GLN A 130 19.71 -16.67 -19.27
N SER A 131 20.60 -15.69 -19.06
CA SER A 131 21.76 -15.87 -18.20
C SER A 131 21.34 -16.01 -16.73
N THR A 132 22.11 -16.78 -15.96
CA THR A 132 21.88 -16.97 -14.52
C THR A 132 21.84 -15.63 -13.77
N VAL A 133 22.68 -14.66 -14.17
CA VAL A 133 22.71 -13.32 -13.57
C VAL A 133 21.39 -12.56 -13.81
N ALA A 134 20.85 -12.61 -15.03
CA ALA A 134 19.58 -11.96 -15.35
C ALA A 134 18.41 -12.61 -14.59
N LEU A 135 18.43 -13.93 -14.43
CA LEU A 135 17.42 -14.66 -13.65
C LEU A 135 17.47 -14.25 -12.17
N GLN A 136 18.65 -14.21 -11.56
CA GLN A 136 18.83 -13.79 -10.16
C GLN A 136 18.41 -12.34 -9.92
N LEU A 137 18.70 -11.43 -10.86
CA LEU A 137 18.22 -10.05 -10.80
C LEU A 137 16.70 -9.96 -10.89
N ASN A 138 16.08 -10.76 -11.75
CA ASN A 138 14.62 -10.81 -11.85
C ASN A 138 14.00 -11.29 -10.52
N ILE A 139 14.55 -12.35 -9.91
CA ILE A 139 14.12 -12.84 -8.59
C ILE A 139 14.26 -11.74 -7.53
N ALA A 140 15.42 -11.10 -7.45
CA ALA A 140 15.66 -10.01 -6.51
C ALA A 140 14.68 -8.85 -6.71
N THR A 141 14.38 -8.51 -7.96
CA THR A 141 13.39 -7.48 -8.32
C THR A 141 12.01 -7.85 -7.78
N ILE A 142 11.52 -9.07 -8.04
CA ILE A 142 10.19 -9.51 -7.62
C ILE A 142 10.07 -9.71 -6.11
N CYS A 143 11.11 -10.23 -5.45
CA CYS A 143 11.16 -10.33 -4.00
C CYS A 143 11.14 -8.94 -3.34
N SER A 144 11.83 -7.96 -3.92
CA SER A 144 11.80 -6.57 -3.44
C SER A 144 10.41 -5.95 -3.61
N LEU A 145 9.72 -6.24 -4.72
CA LEU A 145 8.34 -5.81 -4.96
C LEU A 145 7.35 -6.44 -3.96
N LEU A 146 7.52 -7.72 -3.64
CA LEU A 146 6.73 -8.40 -2.62
C LEU A 146 6.95 -7.76 -1.24
N ALA A 147 8.21 -7.51 -0.86
CA ALA A 147 8.55 -6.84 0.39
C ALA A 147 7.94 -5.42 0.46
N ALA A 148 8.02 -4.65 -0.63
CA ALA A 148 7.39 -3.35 -0.74
C ALA A 148 5.86 -3.43 -0.57
N SER A 149 5.23 -4.38 -1.25
CA SER A 149 3.78 -4.61 -1.19
C SER A 149 3.30 -4.95 0.22
N LEU A 150 4.04 -5.82 0.92
CA LEU A 150 3.75 -6.18 2.31
C LEU A 150 3.86 -4.96 3.23
N ALA A 151 4.99 -4.26 3.19
CA ALA A 151 5.22 -3.13 4.08
C ALA A 151 4.25 -1.97 3.82
N LEU A 152 3.95 -1.66 2.55
CA LEU A 152 2.97 -0.63 2.19
C LEU A 152 1.53 -1.02 2.56
N SER A 153 1.19 -2.30 2.45
CA SER A 153 -0.11 -2.80 2.91
C SER A 153 -0.26 -2.64 4.42
N TYR A 154 0.80 -2.83 5.22
CA TYR A 154 0.77 -2.60 6.67
C TYR A 154 0.76 -1.11 7.06
N ALA A 155 1.27 -0.23 6.21
CA ALA A 155 1.59 1.14 6.60
C ALA A 155 0.40 2.00 7.08
N ARG A 156 -0.84 1.72 6.69
CA ARG A 156 -2.02 2.47 7.18
C ARG A 156 -3.13 1.62 7.75
N THR A 157 -2.91 0.31 7.83
CA THR A 157 -3.91 -0.62 8.35
C THR A 157 -3.81 -0.71 9.85
N ARG A 158 -4.94 -0.46 10.52
CA ARG A 158 -5.05 -0.67 11.97
C ARG A 158 -4.87 -2.18 12.22
N GLY A 159 -3.76 -2.54 12.87
CA GLY A 159 -3.31 -3.92 13.07
C GLY A 159 -4.44 -4.84 13.49
N SER A 160 -4.96 -5.58 12.51
CA SER A 160 -6.01 -6.56 12.69
C SER A 160 -5.37 -7.91 13.00
N ARG A 161 -6.03 -8.80 13.75
CA ARG A 161 -5.52 -10.17 13.96
C ARG A 161 -5.24 -10.90 12.64
N TRP A 162 -5.97 -10.54 11.58
CA TRP A 162 -5.76 -11.03 10.22
C TRP A 162 -4.37 -10.74 9.66
N ASP A 163 -3.76 -9.64 10.09
CA ASP A 163 -2.47 -9.14 9.62
C ASP A 163 -1.34 -9.98 10.17
N THR A 164 -1.43 -10.33 11.45
CA THR A 164 -0.51 -11.27 12.09
C THR A 164 -0.62 -12.64 11.44
N ILE A 165 -1.85 -13.13 11.22
CA ILE A 165 -2.07 -14.43 10.56
C ILE A 165 -1.46 -14.44 9.15
N LEU A 166 -1.71 -13.42 8.33
CA LEU A 166 -1.13 -13.30 7.00
C LEU A 166 0.40 -13.22 7.04
N GLY A 167 0.95 -12.43 7.97
CA GLY A 167 2.39 -12.31 8.17
C GLY A 167 3.07 -13.65 8.46
N TRP A 168 2.43 -14.54 9.21
CA TRP A 168 2.93 -15.89 9.48
C TRP A 168 2.63 -16.89 8.37
N LEU A 169 1.47 -16.78 7.71
CA LEU A 169 1.05 -17.71 6.67
C LEU A 169 1.92 -17.58 5.42
N ILE A 170 2.30 -16.37 5.02
CA ILE A 170 3.10 -16.11 3.82
C ILE A 170 4.44 -16.87 3.81
N PRO A 171 5.33 -16.72 4.81
CA PRO A 171 6.60 -17.45 4.81
C PRO A 171 6.39 -18.96 4.91
N LEU A 172 5.37 -19.42 5.65
CA LEU A 172 5.04 -20.84 5.76
C LEU A 172 4.57 -21.41 4.40
N CYS A 173 3.73 -20.68 3.68
CA CYS A 173 3.32 -21.03 2.31
C CYS A 173 4.50 -21.07 1.35
N ILE A 174 5.45 -20.13 1.44
CA ILE A 174 6.67 -20.13 0.62
C ILE A 174 7.50 -21.38 0.91
N CYS A 175 7.75 -21.69 2.18
CA CYS A 175 8.53 -22.87 2.58
C CYS A 175 7.86 -24.17 2.12
N ALA A 176 6.56 -24.32 2.38
CA ALA A 176 5.79 -25.50 1.99
C ALA A 176 5.76 -25.68 0.46
N TYR A 177 5.55 -24.60 -0.29
CA TYR A 177 5.54 -24.63 -1.75
C TYR A 177 6.91 -25.01 -2.32
N MET A 178 7.99 -24.46 -1.77
CA MET A 178 9.36 -24.81 -2.18
C MET A 178 9.68 -26.28 -1.91
N LEU A 179 9.30 -26.80 -0.74
CA LEU A 179 9.50 -28.20 -0.39
C LEU A 179 8.73 -29.16 -1.34
N LEU A 180 7.50 -28.79 -1.72
CA LEU A 180 6.70 -29.56 -2.67
C LEU A 180 7.30 -29.56 -4.08
N ASN A 181 7.82 -28.42 -4.54
CA ASN A 181 8.45 -28.33 -5.86
C ASN A 181 9.81 -29.02 -5.90
N TYR A 182 10.58 -28.98 -4.81
CA TYR A 182 11.84 -29.71 -4.68
C TYR A 182 11.65 -31.22 -4.90
N ARG A 183 10.55 -31.79 -4.41
CA ARG A 183 10.22 -33.21 -4.63
C ARG A 183 9.78 -33.54 -6.05
N LYS A 184 9.40 -32.55 -6.86
CA LYS A 184 8.87 -32.71 -8.23
C LYS A 184 9.86 -32.30 -9.32
N VAL A 185 11.12 -32.02 -8.96
CA VAL A 185 12.12 -31.57 -9.93
C VAL A 185 12.36 -32.68 -10.98
N PRO A 186 12.29 -32.37 -12.29
CA PRO A 186 12.65 -33.32 -13.33
C PRO A 186 14.14 -33.65 -13.29
N ALA A 187 14.50 -34.92 -13.51
CA ALA A 187 15.87 -35.42 -13.42
C ALA A 187 16.90 -34.70 -14.34
N ASN A 188 16.45 -34.04 -15.41
CA ASN A 188 17.32 -33.42 -16.42
C ASN A 188 17.49 -31.90 -16.25
N THR A 189 16.97 -31.30 -15.18
CA THR A 189 17.02 -29.86 -14.93
C THR A 189 17.77 -29.56 -13.65
N SER A 190 18.57 -28.49 -13.64
CA SER A 190 19.17 -27.99 -12.41
C SER A 190 18.08 -27.67 -11.39
N THR A 191 18.15 -28.32 -10.24
CA THR A 191 17.19 -28.18 -9.13
C THR A 191 17.02 -26.73 -8.71
N LEU A 192 18.12 -25.96 -8.69
CA LEU A 192 18.12 -24.57 -8.30
C LEU A 192 17.34 -23.69 -9.29
N LEU A 193 17.66 -23.79 -10.59
CA LEU A 193 17.04 -22.96 -11.63
C LEU A 193 15.53 -23.19 -11.71
N TYR A 194 15.10 -24.45 -11.55
CA TYR A 194 13.68 -24.79 -11.50
C TYR A 194 12.97 -24.14 -10.31
N LEU A 195 13.56 -24.21 -9.11
CA LEU A 195 12.98 -23.60 -7.91
C LEU A 195 12.92 -22.08 -8.00
N GLU A 196 13.96 -21.47 -8.57
CA GLU A 196 14.06 -20.03 -8.80
C GLU A 196 12.91 -19.50 -9.67
N GLU A 197 12.60 -20.16 -10.79
CA GLU A 197 11.48 -19.78 -11.66
C GLU A 197 10.12 -19.90 -10.94
N LYS A 198 9.94 -20.96 -10.13
CA LYS A 198 8.73 -21.16 -9.33
C LYS A 198 8.62 -20.12 -8.21
N LEU A 199 9.74 -19.68 -7.64
CA LEU A 199 9.77 -18.65 -6.60
C LEU A 199 9.27 -17.30 -7.15
N VAL A 200 9.70 -16.92 -8.35
CA VAL A 200 9.21 -15.69 -9.02
C VAL A 200 7.69 -15.71 -9.16
N THR A 201 7.16 -16.82 -9.69
CA THR A 201 5.72 -17.00 -9.91
C THR A 201 4.96 -16.91 -8.59
N LEU A 202 5.44 -17.59 -7.54
CA LEU A 202 4.81 -17.58 -6.23
C LEU A 202 4.86 -16.18 -5.59
N ALA A 203 6.01 -15.51 -5.64
CA ALA A 203 6.19 -14.19 -5.05
C ALA A 203 5.26 -13.15 -5.69
N MET A 204 5.08 -13.19 -7.02
CA MET A 204 4.09 -12.37 -7.71
C MET A 204 2.67 -12.68 -7.24
N LEU A 205 2.29 -13.96 -7.19
CA LEU A 205 0.95 -14.36 -6.76
C LEU A 205 0.66 -13.90 -5.33
N LEU A 206 1.61 -14.08 -4.42
CA LEU A 206 1.50 -13.60 -3.04
C LEU A 206 1.36 -12.08 -2.98
N ALA A 207 2.11 -11.34 -3.79
CA ALA A 207 2.00 -9.88 -3.85
C ALA A 207 0.62 -9.43 -4.33
N VAL A 208 0.03 -10.11 -5.32
CA VAL A 208 -1.37 -9.88 -5.76
C VAL A 208 -2.35 -10.20 -4.63
N ILE A 209 -2.22 -11.37 -3.99
CA ILE A 209 -3.08 -11.80 -2.90
C ILE A 209 -3.06 -10.77 -1.75
N VAL A 210 -1.89 -10.29 -1.35
CA VAL A 210 -1.73 -9.28 -0.28
C VAL A 210 -2.58 -8.04 -0.55
N TRP A 211 -2.62 -7.56 -1.80
CA TRP A 211 -3.44 -6.40 -2.16
C TRP A 211 -4.93 -6.75 -2.25
N PHE A 212 -5.31 -7.79 -3.00
CA PHE A 212 -6.72 -8.08 -3.31
C PHE A 212 -7.48 -8.77 -2.18
N PHE A 213 -6.87 -9.74 -1.49
CA PHE A 213 -7.58 -10.56 -0.50
C PHE A 213 -7.78 -9.87 0.83
N ARG A 214 -7.03 -8.82 1.14
CA ARG A 214 -7.09 -8.16 2.44
C ARG A 214 -8.23 -7.12 2.45
N PRO A 215 -9.34 -7.34 3.18
CA PRO A 215 -10.48 -6.42 3.14
C PRO A 215 -10.16 -5.03 3.69
N ALA A 216 -9.18 -4.94 4.61
CA ALA A 216 -8.73 -3.68 5.18
C ALA A 216 -8.11 -2.74 4.14
N ASN A 217 -7.37 -3.28 3.16
CA ASN A 217 -6.76 -2.50 2.09
C ASN A 217 -7.82 -1.79 1.23
N TRP A 218 -8.91 -2.49 0.92
CA TRP A 218 -10.04 -1.95 0.17
C TRP A 218 -10.79 -0.86 0.94
N ARG A 219 -10.93 -1.03 2.26
CA ARG A 219 -11.64 -0.09 3.11
C ARG A 219 -10.88 1.22 3.31
N GLU A 220 -9.57 1.13 3.57
CA GLU A 220 -8.79 2.30 3.99
C GLU A 220 -8.00 2.93 2.85
N GLN A 221 -7.58 2.14 1.86
CA GLN A 221 -6.71 2.58 0.76
C GLN A 221 -7.12 1.97 -0.59
N PRO A 222 -8.37 2.18 -1.06
CA PRO A 222 -8.85 1.54 -2.30
C PRO A 222 -8.01 1.93 -3.53
N GLY A 223 -7.54 3.18 -3.59
CA GLY A 223 -6.71 3.66 -4.71
C GLY A 223 -5.33 3.00 -4.75
N LEU A 224 -4.70 2.80 -3.60
CA LEU A 224 -3.38 2.15 -3.52
C LEU A 224 -3.52 0.66 -3.89
N THR A 225 -4.56 0.02 -3.37
CA THR A 225 -4.89 -1.38 -3.65
C THR A 225 -5.09 -1.63 -5.14
N LEU A 226 -5.83 -0.75 -5.82
CA LEU A 226 -6.06 -0.86 -7.25
C LEU A 226 -4.76 -0.63 -8.04
N LEU A 227 -4.01 0.43 -7.73
CA LEU A 227 -2.77 0.77 -8.45
C LEU A 227 -1.70 -0.33 -8.34
N PHE A 228 -1.39 -0.77 -7.12
CA PHE A 228 -0.38 -1.82 -6.91
C PHE A 228 -0.90 -3.20 -7.29
N GLY A 229 -2.15 -3.52 -6.94
CA GLY A 229 -2.74 -4.81 -7.29
C GLY A 229 -2.79 -5.02 -8.80
N ILE A 230 -3.31 -4.04 -9.56
CA ILE A 230 -3.38 -4.15 -11.04
C ILE A 230 -1.98 -4.13 -11.65
N SER A 231 -1.05 -3.29 -11.20
CA SER A 231 0.30 -3.27 -11.76
C SER A 231 1.02 -4.60 -11.58
N ILE A 232 0.94 -5.23 -10.41
CA ILE A 232 1.53 -6.57 -10.18
C ILE A 232 0.84 -7.62 -11.04
N LEU A 233 -0.49 -7.54 -11.22
CA LEU A 233 -1.24 -8.45 -12.08
C LEU A 233 -0.85 -8.29 -13.56
N ILE A 234 -0.60 -7.07 -14.02
CA ILE A 234 -0.06 -6.81 -15.37
C ILE A 234 1.36 -7.37 -15.50
N ILE A 235 2.24 -7.14 -14.52
CA ILE A 235 3.60 -7.73 -14.52
C ILE A 235 3.51 -9.25 -14.62
N TYR A 236 2.64 -9.88 -13.84
CA TYR A 236 2.42 -11.32 -13.88
C TYR A 236 1.96 -11.78 -15.27
N ALA A 237 0.99 -11.10 -15.87
CA ALA A 237 0.55 -11.40 -17.22
C ALA A 237 1.69 -11.23 -18.25
N LEU A 238 2.50 -10.18 -18.13
CA LEU A 238 3.62 -9.91 -19.03
C LEU A 238 4.68 -11.01 -18.99
N THR A 239 5.00 -11.55 -17.81
CA THR A 239 5.94 -12.68 -17.72
C THR A 239 5.46 -13.94 -18.45
N ARG A 240 4.17 -14.05 -18.77
CA ARG A 240 3.59 -15.18 -19.51
C ARG A 240 3.46 -14.94 -21.01
N MET A 241 3.52 -13.70 -21.49
CA MET A 241 3.21 -13.34 -22.88
C MET A 241 4.34 -13.61 -23.89
N GLY A 242 5.50 -14.12 -23.47
CA GLY A 242 6.58 -14.50 -24.39
C GLY A 242 7.40 -13.30 -24.92
N PRO A 243 7.92 -13.33 -26.16
CA PRO A 243 8.90 -12.36 -26.65
C PRO A 243 8.36 -10.92 -26.69
N THR A 244 9.29 -9.96 -26.70
CA THR A 244 9.00 -8.51 -26.68
C THR A 244 8.21 -8.09 -27.92
N THR A 245 6.91 -7.88 -27.74
CA THR A 245 6.00 -7.29 -28.73
C THR A 245 5.66 -5.85 -28.34
N GLU A 246 5.10 -5.08 -29.28
CA GLU A 246 4.61 -3.71 -29.03
C GLU A 246 3.70 -3.65 -27.78
N ASN A 247 2.77 -4.60 -27.68
CA ASN A 247 1.85 -4.72 -26.56
C ASN A 247 2.60 -4.90 -25.23
N THR A 248 3.63 -5.76 -25.19
CA THR A 248 4.40 -6.00 -23.96
C THR A 248 5.14 -4.74 -23.50
N ILE A 249 5.66 -3.94 -24.43
CA ILE A 249 6.35 -2.68 -24.12
C ILE A 249 5.36 -1.63 -23.61
N PHE A 250 4.21 -1.50 -24.27
CA PHE A 250 3.14 -0.62 -23.84
C PHE A 250 2.70 -0.94 -22.41
N PHE A 251 2.32 -2.19 -22.14
CA PHE A 251 1.89 -2.62 -20.81
C PHE A 251 2.99 -2.49 -19.74
N GLN A 252 4.26 -2.67 -20.11
CA GLN A 252 5.38 -2.42 -19.20
C GLN A 252 5.45 -0.95 -18.79
N GLN A 253 5.23 -0.02 -19.74
CA GLN A 253 5.18 1.42 -19.43
C GLN A 253 3.96 1.76 -18.58
N VAL A 254 2.79 1.15 -18.85
CA VAL A 254 1.59 1.29 -18.02
C VAL A 254 1.88 0.90 -16.57
N VAL A 255 2.59 -0.23 -16.35
CA VAL A 255 3.01 -0.66 -15.00
C VAL A 255 3.84 0.41 -14.31
N PHE A 256 4.85 0.98 -14.97
CA PHE A 256 5.66 2.05 -14.38
C PHE A 256 4.83 3.26 -14.01
N VAL A 257 3.92 3.69 -14.88
CA VAL A 257 3.02 4.82 -14.61
C VAL A 257 2.15 4.52 -13.38
N LEU A 258 1.53 3.34 -13.31
CA LEU A 258 0.70 2.94 -12.15
C LEU A 258 1.51 2.95 -10.84
N LEU A 259 2.74 2.45 -10.85
CA LEU A 259 3.61 2.41 -9.67
C LEU A 259 4.10 3.80 -9.25
N ILE A 260 4.45 4.67 -10.20
CA ILE A 260 4.81 6.07 -9.92
C ILE A 260 3.61 6.81 -9.32
N MET A 261 2.42 6.62 -9.89
CA MET A 261 1.19 7.18 -9.33
C MET A 261 0.88 6.64 -7.93
N GLY A 262 1.16 5.35 -7.70
CA GLY A 262 1.12 4.73 -6.39
C GLY A 262 2.06 5.43 -5.40
N ALA A 263 3.31 5.69 -5.78
CA ALA A 263 4.28 6.41 -4.95
C ALA A 263 3.81 7.83 -4.60
N VAL A 264 3.27 8.57 -5.58
CA VAL A 264 2.69 9.90 -5.34
C VAL A 264 1.54 9.85 -4.35
N ARG A 265 0.67 8.83 -4.42
CA ARG A 265 -0.44 8.61 -3.47
C ARG A 265 0.06 8.31 -2.05
N VAL A 266 1.12 7.50 -1.92
CA VAL A 266 1.77 7.26 -0.63
C VAL A 266 2.27 8.58 -0.05
N PHE A 267 3.06 9.32 -0.83
CA PHE A 267 3.64 10.60 -0.44
C PHE A 267 2.59 11.63 0.02
N GLN A 268 1.49 11.76 -0.70
CA GLN A 268 0.42 12.69 -0.34
C GLN A 268 -0.25 12.33 0.98
N GLY A 269 -0.49 11.05 1.25
CA GLY A 269 -1.09 10.66 2.53
C GLY A 269 -0.16 10.90 3.72
N GLU A 270 1.17 10.77 3.54
CA GLU A 270 2.14 11.16 4.58
C GLU A 270 2.12 12.67 4.85
N ARG A 271 2.00 13.50 3.81
CA ARG A 271 1.87 14.96 3.99
C ARG A 271 0.62 15.37 4.76
N ARG A 272 -0.53 14.72 4.49
CA ARG A 272 -1.79 15.00 5.19
C ARG A 272 -1.74 14.60 6.67
N LEU A 273 -1.09 13.48 6.99
CA LEU A 273 -0.86 13.06 8.38
C LEU A 273 0.02 14.08 9.12
N GLY A 274 1.02 14.66 8.44
CA GLY A 274 1.87 15.71 9.01
C GLY A 274 1.14 17.03 9.28
N GLN A 275 0.16 17.42 8.45
CA GLN A 275 -0.59 18.68 8.60
C GLN A 275 -1.62 18.65 9.73
N LYS A 276 -2.12 17.48 10.12
CA LYS A 276 -3.01 17.36 11.29
C LYS A 276 -2.28 17.50 12.64
N ALA A 277 -0.95 17.52 12.64
CA ALA A 277 -0.12 17.47 13.85
C ALA A 277 0.48 18.80 14.39
N PRO A 278 -0.03 20.00 14.06
CA PRO A 278 0.26 21.19 14.87
C PRO A 278 -1.04 21.90 15.29
N GLY A 279 -1.62 21.55 16.45
CA GLY A 279 -2.63 22.42 17.08
C GLY A 279 -3.88 21.78 17.70
N GLN A 280 -4.08 20.46 17.64
CA GLN A 280 -5.18 19.79 18.37
C GLN A 280 -4.69 19.07 19.63
N ILE A 281 -4.07 19.81 20.53
CA ILE A 281 -4.21 19.54 21.96
C ILE A 281 -4.92 20.78 22.49
N ASN A 282 -6.24 20.66 22.64
CA ASN A 282 -7.02 21.58 23.45
C ASN A 282 -6.50 21.47 24.89
N THR A 283 -5.50 22.27 25.25
CA THR A 283 -5.21 22.65 26.64
C THR A 283 -6.08 23.81 27.10
N VAL A 284 -7.01 24.29 26.27
CA VAL A 284 -7.91 25.42 26.60
C VAL A 284 -9.27 24.97 27.13
N ALA A 285 -9.71 23.72 26.86
CA ALA A 285 -11.02 23.25 27.34
C ALA A 285 -11.00 22.66 28.76
N THR A 286 -9.85 22.22 29.27
CA THR A 286 -9.70 21.73 30.64
C THR A 286 -9.26 22.80 31.63
N SER A 287 -8.67 23.92 31.19
CA SER A 287 -8.33 25.04 32.09
C SER A 287 -9.54 25.91 32.40
N GLN A 288 -10.49 26.08 31.47
CA GLN A 288 -11.68 26.90 31.71
C GLN A 288 -12.75 26.22 32.57
N VAL A 289 -12.87 24.89 32.51
CA VAL A 289 -13.79 24.15 33.41
C VAL A 289 -13.27 24.14 34.85
N MET A 290 -11.95 24.21 35.05
CA MET A 290 -11.36 24.23 36.39
C MET A 290 -11.36 25.64 37.02
N GLU A 291 -11.38 26.72 36.23
CA GLU A 291 -11.56 28.09 36.77
C GLU A 291 -13.03 28.37 37.15
N GLU A 292 -14.00 27.81 36.42
CA GLU A 292 -15.42 28.03 36.72
C GLU A 292 -15.87 27.29 38.01
N GLU A 293 -15.30 26.11 38.30
CA GLU A 293 -15.54 25.39 39.58
C GLU A 293 -14.90 26.08 40.80
N ILE A 294 -13.81 26.84 40.63
CA ILE A 294 -13.17 27.54 41.76
C ILE A 294 -13.89 28.85 42.09
N SER A 295 -14.52 29.52 41.11
CA SER A 295 -15.29 30.76 41.36
C SER A 295 -16.65 30.55 42.02
N THR A 296 -17.16 29.30 42.08
CA THR A 296 -18.44 28.98 42.72
C THR A 296 -18.28 28.44 44.15
N LEU A 297 -17.05 28.27 44.62
CA LEU A 297 -16.69 27.76 45.95
C LEU A 297 -16.12 28.83 46.89
N VAL A 298 -16.13 30.12 46.51
CA VAL A 298 -15.79 31.29 47.34
C VAL A 298 -17.00 32.21 47.43
#